data_AF-A0A0L6JW89-F1
#
_entry.id   AF-A0A0L6JW89-F1
#
_cell.length_a   1.000
_cell.length_b   1.000
_cell.length_c   1.000
_cell.angle_alpha   90.00
_cell.angle_beta   90.00
_cell.angle_gamma   90.00
#
_symmetry.space_group_name_H-M   'P 1'
#
loop_
_entity.id
_entity.type
_entity.pdbx_description
1 polymer ?
#
loop_
_entity_poly.entity_id
_entity_poly.type
_entity_poly.pdbx_seq_one_letter_code
_entity_poly.pdbx_strand_id
1 'polypeptide(L)'
;MFRKYPEMKTLFKLIPSDKKGRKWDATSGEILPETAPLHFLPLEDLVFTEKIDGTNMGIRISDGVVTHIQKREHICSREDNSDMFYFEVGDEISRKIENKGIEQLKDVIIYGELCGPKIQKGGNYFEDRKFIVFDIFDVNTDRFFTWDAVTHFANELELDSVPEVTYDKPDLKVENVKEFILAQKSVYNKEFGAEGVVIRHRKDTLPHRRWMAKIRKKDFK
;
A
#
# COMPACT_ATOMS: atom_id res chain seq x y z
N MET A 1 -16.05 -13.41 1.55
CA MET A 1 -15.61 -13.46 0.13
C MET A 1 -14.15 -13.04 0.05
N PHE A 2 -13.30 -13.81 -0.64
CA PHE A 2 -11.94 -13.40 -0.96
C PHE A 2 -11.96 -12.29 -2.03
N ARG A 3 -11.12 -11.27 -1.88
CA ARG A 3 -10.89 -10.27 -2.93
C ARG A 3 -9.41 -9.93 -3.03
N LYS A 4 -8.81 -10.23 -4.17
CA LYS A 4 -7.43 -9.86 -4.47
C LYS A 4 -7.30 -8.33 -4.58
N TYR A 5 -6.31 -7.76 -3.89
CA TYR A 5 -6.00 -6.33 -4.06
C TYR A 5 -5.47 -6.05 -5.49
N PRO A 6 -5.92 -4.98 -6.16
CA PRO A 6 -5.49 -4.67 -7.52
C PRO A 6 -3.97 -4.59 -7.68
N GLU A 7 -3.45 -5.14 -8.78
CA GLU A 7 -2.03 -5.03 -9.08
C GLU A 7 -1.68 -3.58 -9.44
N MET A 8 -0.70 -3.02 -8.74
CA MET A 8 -0.23 -1.67 -8.99
C MET A 8 0.87 -1.63 -10.06
N LYS A 9 0.69 -0.79 -11.08
CA LYS A 9 1.68 -0.52 -12.13
C LYS A 9 2.78 0.42 -11.63
N THR A 10 3.92 0.41 -12.31
CA THR A 10 5.00 1.36 -12.04
C THR A 10 4.63 2.74 -12.59
N LEU A 11 5.13 3.83 -12.01
CA LEU A 11 4.82 5.18 -12.49
C LEU A 11 5.27 5.37 -13.96
N PHE A 12 6.49 4.91 -14.25
CA PHE A 12 7.06 4.87 -15.58
C PHE A 12 7.18 3.44 -16.09
N LYS A 13 7.25 3.27 -17.41
CA LYS A 13 7.63 2.01 -18.03
C LYS A 13 9.07 1.67 -17.70
N LEU A 14 9.28 0.43 -17.30
CA LEU A 14 10.61 -0.08 -17.06
C LEU A 14 11.24 -0.57 -18.37
N ILE A 15 12.48 -0.18 -18.62
CA ILE A 15 13.29 -0.62 -19.75
C ILE A 15 14.48 -1.46 -19.27
N PRO A 16 14.98 -2.42 -20.06
CA PRO A 16 16.20 -3.15 -19.75
C PRO A 16 17.40 -2.22 -19.55
N SER A 17 18.04 -2.28 -18.39
CA SER A 17 19.24 -1.49 -18.07
C SER A 17 20.55 -2.26 -18.25
N ASP A 18 20.46 -3.57 -18.52
CA ASP A 18 21.60 -4.39 -18.92
C ASP A 18 21.35 -5.10 -20.26
N LYS A 19 22.44 -5.46 -20.95
CA LYS A 19 22.40 -6.17 -22.24
C LYS A 19 21.69 -7.53 -22.18
N LYS A 20 21.45 -8.04 -20.96
CA LYS A 20 20.86 -9.37 -20.70
C LYS A 20 19.39 -9.32 -20.29
N GLY A 21 18.79 -8.12 -20.16
CA GLY A 21 17.39 -7.95 -19.75
C GLY A 21 17.06 -8.38 -18.32
N ARG A 22 18.07 -8.46 -17.44
CA ARG A 22 17.89 -8.90 -16.04
C ARG A 22 17.69 -7.73 -15.09
N LYS A 23 18.16 -6.54 -15.49
CA LYS A 23 17.97 -5.29 -14.75
C LYS A 23 17.04 -4.39 -15.54
N TRP A 24 16.23 -3.66 -14.80
CA TRP A 24 15.17 -2.83 -15.33
C TRP A 24 15.24 -1.47 -14.66
N ASP A 25 15.15 -0.41 -15.45
CA ASP A 25 15.18 0.96 -14.97
C ASP A 25 14.00 1.79 -15.53
N ALA A 26 13.63 2.84 -14.82
CA ALA A 26 12.57 3.77 -15.18
C ALA A 26 13.10 5.01 -15.92
N THR A 27 14.36 5.00 -16.37
CA THR A 27 15.06 6.22 -16.84
C THR A 27 14.53 6.77 -18.16
N SER A 28 13.80 5.96 -18.93
CA SER A 28 13.12 6.44 -20.15
C SER A 28 12.10 7.54 -19.88
N GLY A 29 11.51 7.58 -18.68
CA GLY A 29 10.39 8.46 -18.36
C GLY A 29 9.12 8.18 -19.15
N GLU A 30 9.06 7.10 -19.95
CA GLU A 30 7.88 6.74 -20.72
C GLU A 30 6.72 6.43 -19.77
N ILE A 31 5.61 7.13 -19.92
CA ILE A 31 4.42 7.01 -19.07
C ILE A 31 3.56 5.85 -19.56
N LEU A 32 3.07 5.02 -18.64
CA LEU A 32 2.12 3.94 -18.98
C LEU A 32 0.70 4.49 -19.10
N PRO A 33 -0.13 4.03 -20.05
CA PRO A 33 -1.53 4.47 -20.16
C PRO A 33 -2.34 4.35 -18.86
N GLU A 34 -2.06 3.33 -18.06
CA GLU A 34 -2.73 3.06 -16.79
C GLU A 34 -2.38 4.06 -15.68
N THR A 35 -1.18 4.65 -15.74
CA THR A 35 -0.69 5.63 -14.76
C THR A 35 -0.67 7.05 -15.30
N ALA A 36 -0.93 7.24 -16.59
CA ALA A 36 -0.95 8.53 -17.26
C ALA A 36 -1.78 9.61 -16.56
N PRO A 37 -2.99 9.33 -16.03
CA PRO A 37 -3.77 10.34 -15.31
C PRO A 37 -2.99 11.03 -14.19
N LEU A 38 -2.10 10.32 -13.48
CA LEU A 38 -1.30 10.88 -12.39
C LEU A 38 -0.38 12.01 -12.84
N HIS A 39 0.09 11.99 -14.09
CA HIS A 39 0.99 13.02 -14.63
C HIS A 39 0.29 14.31 -15.04
N PHE A 40 -1.04 14.28 -15.17
CA PHE A 40 -1.84 15.42 -15.64
C PHE A 40 -2.78 15.97 -14.57
N LEU A 41 -2.86 15.31 -13.40
CA LEU A 41 -3.55 15.85 -12.23
C LEU A 41 -2.66 16.89 -11.54
N PRO A 42 -3.26 17.92 -10.90
CA PRO A 42 -2.53 18.81 -10.00
C PRO A 42 -1.84 18.00 -8.90
N LEU A 43 -0.62 18.39 -8.51
CA LEU A 43 0.16 17.64 -7.51
C LEU A 43 -0.54 17.64 -6.14
N GLU A 44 -1.29 18.69 -5.82
CA GLU A 44 -2.10 18.81 -4.60
C GLU A 44 -3.27 17.82 -4.53
N ASP A 45 -3.72 17.30 -5.69
CA ASP A 45 -4.74 16.26 -5.76
C ASP A 45 -4.13 14.85 -5.60
N LEU A 46 -2.80 14.75 -5.54
CA LEU A 46 -2.09 13.50 -5.34
C LEU A 46 -1.70 13.29 -3.89
N VAL A 47 -1.67 12.02 -3.50
CA VAL A 47 -1.17 11.55 -2.22
C VAL A 47 0.03 10.68 -2.49
N PHE A 48 1.13 11.01 -1.85
CA PHE A 48 2.35 10.21 -1.86
C PHE A 48 2.46 9.55 -0.48
N THR A 49 2.55 8.23 -0.44
CA THR A 49 2.81 7.50 0.81
C THR A 49 4.04 6.65 0.69
N GLU A 50 4.75 6.46 1.79
CA GLU A 50 5.85 5.50 1.82
C GLU A 50 5.37 4.12 1.37
N LYS A 51 6.13 3.48 0.49
CA LYS A 51 5.91 2.07 0.17
C LYS A 51 6.65 1.24 1.21
N ILE A 52 5.90 0.64 2.12
CA ILE A 52 6.42 -0.30 3.12
C ILE A 52 6.78 -1.63 2.46
N ASP A 53 7.90 -2.23 2.88
CA ASP A 53 8.39 -3.52 2.39
C ASP A 53 8.00 -4.62 3.40
N GLY A 54 6.90 -5.32 3.09
CA GLY A 54 6.39 -6.43 3.88
C GLY A 54 5.63 -7.42 3.01
N THR A 55 4.45 -7.84 3.47
CA THR A 55 3.52 -8.66 2.69
C THR A 55 2.11 -8.12 2.78
N ASN A 56 1.35 -8.23 1.69
CA ASN A 56 -0.04 -7.78 1.66
C ASN A 56 -0.90 -8.64 2.58
N MET A 57 -1.69 -7.98 3.41
CA MET A 57 -2.72 -8.57 4.27
C MET A 57 -4.04 -7.83 4.05
N GLY A 58 -5.14 -8.57 4.07
CA GLY A 58 -6.51 -8.05 4.07
C GLY A 58 -7.31 -8.64 5.21
N ILE A 59 -8.15 -7.83 5.84
CA ILE A 59 -9.06 -8.25 6.91
C ILE A 59 -10.48 -8.01 6.41
N ARG A 60 -11.25 -9.09 6.20
CA ARG A 60 -12.65 -9.01 5.76
C ARG A 60 -13.58 -8.88 6.96
N ILE A 61 -14.39 -7.84 6.95
CA ILE A 61 -15.48 -7.61 7.89
C ILE A 61 -16.82 -7.87 7.17
N SER A 62 -17.74 -8.58 7.80
CA SER A 62 -19.11 -8.77 7.31
C SER A 62 -20.07 -8.67 8.48
N ASP A 63 -21.13 -7.87 8.33
CA ASP A 63 -22.06 -7.55 9.41
C ASP A 63 -21.35 -7.13 10.72
N GLY A 64 -20.24 -6.38 10.60
CA GLY A 64 -19.46 -5.89 11.73
C GLY A 64 -18.50 -6.90 12.37
N VAL A 65 -18.45 -8.13 11.88
CA VAL A 65 -17.60 -9.22 12.42
C VAL A 65 -16.47 -9.55 11.46
N VAL A 66 -15.26 -9.81 11.98
CA VAL A 66 -14.16 -10.27 11.13
C VAL A 66 -14.39 -11.72 10.73
N THR A 67 -14.57 -11.94 9.44
CA THR A 67 -14.86 -13.28 8.89
C THR A 67 -13.61 -14.04 8.49
N HIS A 68 -12.58 -13.34 8.00
CA HIS A 68 -11.30 -13.96 7.65
C HIS A 68 -10.19 -12.93 7.44
N ILE A 69 -8.96 -13.44 7.50
CA ILE A 69 -7.74 -12.76 7.10
C ILE A 69 -7.28 -13.38 5.79
N GLN A 70 -6.79 -12.56 4.86
CA GLN A 70 -6.29 -13.01 3.57
C GLN A 70 -4.91 -12.42 3.27
N LYS A 71 -4.10 -13.18 2.55
CA LYS A 71 -2.92 -12.67 1.85
C LYS A 71 -3.27 -12.42 0.39
N ARG A 72 -2.30 -11.95 -0.39
CA ARG A 72 -2.56 -11.51 -1.78
C ARG A 72 -3.33 -12.51 -2.64
N GLU A 73 -3.05 -13.80 -2.50
CA GLU A 73 -3.54 -14.84 -3.42
C GLU A 73 -4.61 -15.76 -2.80
N HIS A 74 -4.81 -15.76 -1.48
CA HIS A 74 -5.81 -16.60 -0.83
C HIS A 74 -6.13 -16.16 0.61
N ILE A 75 -7.20 -16.74 1.16
CA ILE A 75 -7.59 -16.66 2.56
C ILE A 75 -6.63 -17.49 3.40
N CYS A 76 -6.09 -16.90 4.47
CA CYS A 76 -5.14 -17.57 5.35
C CYS A 76 -5.78 -18.75 6.10
N SER A 77 -4.99 -19.79 6.37
CA SER A 77 -5.41 -20.96 7.16
C SER A 77 -4.52 -21.12 8.39
N ARG A 78 -5.11 -21.40 9.56
CA ARG A 78 -4.35 -21.69 10.78
C ARG A 78 -3.58 -23.01 10.71
N GLU A 79 -3.92 -23.86 9.76
CA GLU A 79 -3.20 -25.12 9.50
C GLU A 79 -1.93 -24.91 8.65
N ASP A 80 -1.81 -23.76 7.99
CA ASP A 80 -0.63 -23.39 7.22
C ASP A 80 0.34 -22.59 8.08
N ASN A 81 1.48 -23.19 8.42
CA ASN A 81 2.53 -22.54 9.20
C ASN A 81 3.04 -21.23 8.57
N SER A 82 2.94 -21.08 7.24
CA SER A 82 3.34 -19.85 6.54
C SER A 82 2.37 -18.67 6.78
N ASP A 83 1.17 -18.96 7.30
CA ASP A 83 0.14 -17.96 7.59
C ASP A 83 0.11 -17.52 9.05
N MET A 84 0.89 -18.16 9.94
CA MET A 84 0.85 -17.88 11.38
C MET A 84 1.09 -16.41 11.73
N PHE A 85 1.94 -15.72 10.98
CA PHE A 85 2.25 -14.31 11.21
C PHE A 85 1.06 -13.39 10.93
N TYR A 86 0.15 -13.80 10.04
CA TYR A 86 -1.07 -13.05 9.75
C TYR A 86 -2.08 -13.16 10.90
N PHE A 87 -2.17 -14.32 11.54
CA PHE A 87 -3.04 -14.50 12.71
C PHE A 87 -2.49 -13.84 13.97
N GLU A 88 -1.17 -13.89 14.18
CA GLU A 88 -0.49 -13.22 15.31
C GLU A 88 -0.89 -11.74 15.41
N VAL A 89 -0.86 -11.03 14.28
CA VAL A 89 -1.24 -9.61 14.21
C VAL A 89 -2.74 -9.44 14.01
N GLY A 90 -3.35 -10.25 13.15
CA GLY A 90 -4.76 -10.13 12.76
C GLY A 90 -5.74 -10.41 13.89
N ASP A 91 -5.42 -11.30 14.85
CA ASP A 91 -6.31 -11.61 15.97
C ASP A 91 -6.45 -10.44 16.95
N GLU A 92 -5.40 -9.65 17.15
CA GLU A 92 -5.47 -8.40 17.93
C GLU A 92 -6.34 -7.36 17.21
N ILE A 93 -6.10 -7.16 15.91
CA ILE A 93 -6.80 -6.15 15.12
C ILE A 93 -8.28 -6.51 14.97
N SER A 94 -8.61 -7.79 14.80
CA SER A 94 -9.99 -8.25 14.69
C SER A 94 -10.79 -7.89 15.94
N ARG A 95 -10.21 -8.11 17.13
CA ARG A 95 -10.82 -7.70 18.40
C ARG A 95 -11.01 -6.18 18.47
N LYS A 96 -10.04 -5.38 18.03
CA LYS A 96 -10.17 -3.91 17.99
C LYS A 96 -11.33 -3.48 17.09
N ILE A 97 -11.41 -4.03 15.88
CA ILE A 97 -12.47 -3.74 14.91
C ILE A 97 -13.85 -4.05 15.48
N GLU A 98 -14.04 -5.27 15.99
CA GLU A 98 -15.33 -5.72 16.53
C GLU A 98 -15.75 -4.91 17.76
N ASN A 99 -14.81 -4.59 18.65
CA ASN A 99 -15.08 -3.77 19.84
C ASN A 99 -15.46 -2.33 19.49
N LYS A 100 -14.88 -1.75 18.44
CA LYS A 100 -15.19 -0.37 18.01
C LYS A 100 -16.56 -0.30 17.33
N GLY A 101 -16.99 -1.35 16.64
CA GLY A 101 -18.34 -1.45 16.09
C GLY A 101 -18.72 -0.31 15.14
N ILE A 102 -17.78 0.14 14.31
CA ILE A 102 -17.99 1.27 13.39
C ILE A 102 -18.95 0.85 12.28
N GLU A 103 -20.15 1.42 12.26
CA GLU A 103 -21.25 1.06 11.34
C GLU A 103 -20.83 1.13 9.87
N GLN A 104 -20.03 2.13 9.50
CA GLN A 104 -19.53 2.34 8.14
C GLN A 104 -18.54 1.26 7.67
N LEU A 105 -18.00 0.46 8.60
CA LEU A 105 -17.04 -0.61 8.32
C LEU A 105 -17.66 -2.01 8.41
N LYS A 106 -18.99 -2.12 8.52
CA LYS A 106 -19.64 -3.41 8.73
C LYS A 106 -19.42 -4.42 7.60
N ASP A 107 -19.19 -3.96 6.36
CA ASP A 107 -19.03 -4.83 5.19
C ASP A 107 -17.85 -4.42 4.31
N VAL A 108 -16.67 -4.22 4.90
CA VAL A 108 -15.47 -3.80 4.16
C VAL A 108 -14.38 -4.89 4.09
N ILE A 109 -13.34 -4.63 3.31
CA ILE A 109 -12.05 -5.29 3.41
C ILE A 109 -11.02 -4.21 3.69
N ILE A 110 -10.35 -4.28 4.84
CA ILE A 110 -9.24 -3.39 5.18
C ILE A 110 -7.96 -4.02 4.64
N TYR A 111 -7.27 -3.33 3.74
CA TYR A 111 -5.99 -3.74 3.19
C TYR A 111 -4.85 -2.97 3.84
N GLY A 112 -3.78 -3.69 4.13
CA GLY A 112 -2.57 -3.14 4.70
C GLY A 112 -1.35 -3.99 4.42
N GLU A 113 -0.22 -3.47 4.85
CA GLU A 113 1.06 -4.16 4.80
C GLU A 113 1.32 -4.79 6.17
N LEU A 114 1.44 -6.11 6.20
CA LEU A 114 2.00 -6.83 7.34
C LEU A 114 3.52 -6.77 7.22
N CYS A 115 4.18 -6.14 8.19
CA CYS A 115 5.63 -5.94 8.19
C CYS A 115 6.23 -6.10 9.59
N GLY A 116 7.51 -6.45 9.67
CA GLY A 116 8.25 -6.59 10.91
C GLY A 116 9.29 -7.71 10.83
N PRO A 117 9.83 -8.18 11.97
CA PRO A 117 10.84 -9.23 11.99
C PRO A 117 10.42 -10.49 11.24
N LYS A 118 11.37 -11.06 10.49
CA LYS A 118 11.20 -12.26 9.64
C LYS A 118 10.20 -12.10 8.49
N ILE A 119 9.74 -10.88 8.19
CA ILE A 119 8.89 -10.56 7.04
C ILE A 119 9.64 -9.60 6.12
N GLN A 120 10.19 -10.11 5.02
CA GLN A 120 10.99 -9.33 4.05
C GLN A 120 12.03 -8.44 4.74
N LYS A 121 12.08 -7.14 4.39
CA LYS A 121 12.89 -6.12 5.06
C LYS A 121 12.16 -5.43 6.21
N GLY A 122 10.98 -5.93 6.59
CA GLY A 122 10.10 -5.43 7.64
C GLY A 122 10.81 -5.16 8.98
N GLY A 123 11.77 -6.01 9.35
CA GLY A 123 12.55 -5.86 10.58
C GLY A 123 13.48 -4.64 10.61
N ASN A 124 13.65 -3.92 9.50
CA ASN A 124 14.35 -2.63 9.49
C ASN A 124 13.44 -1.47 9.90
N TYR A 125 12.11 -1.65 9.87
CA TYR A 125 11.15 -0.59 10.22
C TYR A 125 10.70 -0.68 11.67
N PHE A 126 10.50 -1.90 12.18
CA PHE A 126 9.89 -2.15 13.49
C PHE A 126 10.56 -3.32 14.20
N GLU A 127 10.66 -3.22 15.53
CA GLU A 127 11.14 -4.31 16.40
C GLU A 127 10.11 -5.44 16.52
N ASP A 128 8.83 -5.10 16.45
CA ASP A 128 7.70 -6.04 16.45
C ASP A 128 6.96 -6.02 15.10
N ARG A 129 6.05 -6.96 14.91
CA ARG A 129 5.21 -6.99 13.72
C ARG A 129 4.04 -6.04 13.84
N LYS A 130 3.74 -5.38 12.72
CA LYS A 130 2.65 -4.44 12.58
C LYS A 130 1.87 -4.68 11.30
N PHE A 131 0.63 -4.24 11.32
CA PHE A 131 -0.22 -4.08 10.15
C PHE A 131 -0.42 -2.59 9.91
N ILE A 132 -0.01 -2.11 8.74
CA ILE A 132 -0.08 -0.70 8.37
C ILE A 132 -1.10 -0.55 7.24
N VAL A 133 -2.23 0.10 7.51
CA VAL A 133 -3.35 0.24 6.58
C VAL A 133 -2.94 1.08 5.36
N PHE A 134 -3.31 0.65 4.16
CA PHE A 134 -3.11 1.44 2.95
C PHE A 134 -4.35 1.58 2.07
N ASP A 135 -5.41 0.79 2.29
CA ASP A 135 -6.67 0.94 1.57
C ASP A 135 -7.84 0.31 2.32
N ILE A 136 -9.06 0.72 1.96
CA ILE A 136 -10.30 0.11 2.45
C ILE A 136 -11.24 -0.06 1.27
N PHE A 137 -11.77 -1.27 1.11
CA PHE A 137 -12.70 -1.62 0.06
C PHE A 137 -14.09 -1.90 0.62
N ASP A 138 -15.08 -1.15 0.18
CA ASP A 138 -16.49 -1.36 0.50
C ASP A 138 -17.11 -2.36 -0.47
N VAL A 139 -17.57 -3.48 0.09
CA VAL A 139 -18.16 -4.57 -0.69
C VAL A 139 -19.58 -4.23 -1.15
N ASN A 140 -20.30 -3.38 -0.43
CA ASN A 140 -21.67 -3.01 -0.79
C ASN A 140 -21.71 -2.08 -2.00
N THR A 141 -20.76 -1.17 -2.11
CA THR A 141 -20.68 -0.20 -3.22
C THR A 141 -19.73 -0.62 -4.35
N ASP A 142 -19.01 -1.73 -4.18
CA ASP A 142 -17.92 -2.20 -5.04
C ASP A 142 -16.88 -1.09 -5.32
N ARG A 143 -16.50 -0.33 -4.28
CA ARG A 143 -15.60 0.82 -4.39
C ARG A 143 -14.58 0.84 -3.26
N PHE A 144 -13.42 1.43 -3.56
CA PHE A 144 -12.47 1.78 -2.51
C PHE A 144 -12.86 3.11 -1.87
N PHE A 145 -12.41 3.33 -0.65
CA PHE A 145 -12.52 4.60 0.04
C PHE A 145 -11.55 5.64 -0.55
N THR A 146 -11.90 6.91 -0.42
CA THR A 146 -10.94 8.00 -0.65
C THR A 146 -9.83 7.91 0.40
N TRP A 147 -8.66 8.50 0.12
CA TRP A 147 -7.57 8.44 1.07
C TRP A 147 -7.90 9.09 2.43
N ASP A 148 -8.68 10.18 2.40
CA ASP A 148 -9.14 10.85 3.62
C ASP A 148 -10.05 9.93 4.46
N ALA A 149 -10.91 9.12 3.82
CA ALA A 149 -11.71 8.12 4.52
C ALA A 149 -10.86 6.96 5.05
N VAL A 150 -9.87 6.49 4.28
CA VAL A 150 -8.93 5.45 4.73
C VAL A 150 -8.20 5.89 6.01
N THR A 151 -7.63 7.09 6.02
CA THR A 151 -6.89 7.62 7.18
C THR A 151 -7.80 7.91 8.37
N HIS A 152 -9.00 8.45 8.12
CA HIS A 152 -10.01 8.67 9.16
C HIS A 152 -10.38 7.37 9.87
N PHE A 153 -10.78 6.34 9.13
CA PHE A 153 -11.22 5.07 9.72
C PHE A 153 -10.07 4.26 10.32
N ALA A 154 -8.85 4.33 9.74
CA ALA A 154 -7.68 3.74 10.37
C ALA A 154 -7.44 4.36 11.77
N ASN A 155 -7.55 5.69 11.88
CA ASN A 155 -7.41 6.39 13.16
C ASN A 155 -8.54 6.04 14.15
N GLU A 156 -9.81 5.98 13.71
CA GLU A 156 -10.92 5.56 14.60
C GLU A 156 -10.73 4.14 15.16
N LEU A 157 -10.14 3.26 14.35
CA LEU A 157 -9.76 1.89 14.73
C LEU A 157 -8.46 1.79 15.53
N GLU A 158 -7.76 2.91 15.77
CA GLU A 158 -6.45 2.96 16.41
C GLU A 158 -5.40 2.09 15.68
N LEU A 159 -5.43 2.15 14.35
CA LEU A 159 -4.49 1.49 13.45
C LEU A 159 -3.62 2.52 12.73
N ASP A 160 -2.34 2.20 12.60
CA ASP A 160 -1.42 2.97 11.78
C ASP A 160 -1.80 2.84 10.30
N SER A 161 -1.72 3.93 9.55
CA SER A 161 -1.79 3.91 8.07
C SER A 161 -0.43 4.21 7.46
N VAL A 162 -0.23 3.88 6.18
CA VAL A 162 1.04 4.16 5.50
C VAL A 162 1.28 5.67 5.51
N PRO A 163 2.47 6.14 5.94
CA PRO A 163 2.68 7.55 6.19
C PRO A 163 2.68 8.34 4.88
N GLU A 164 1.98 9.48 4.87
CA GLU A 164 2.11 10.47 3.81
C GLU A 164 3.54 11.03 3.82
N VAL A 165 4.11 11.19 2.62
CA VAL A 165 5.42 11.81 2.41
C VAL A 165 5.23 13.05 1.56
N THR A 166 5.84 14.16 1.98
CA THR A 166 5.77 15.40 1.20
C THR A 166 6.60 15.26 -0.07
N TYR A 167 5.95 15.42 -1.22
CA TYR A 167 6.61 15.54 -2.51
C TYR A 167 6.93 17.03 -2.78
N ASP A 168 8.20 17.36 -2.95
CA ASP A 168 8.71 18.74 -3.00
C ASP A 168 9.20 19.16 -4.40
N LYS A 169 8.88 18.37 -5.43
CA LYS A 169 9.29 18.63 -6.82
C LYS A 169 8.14 19.23 -7.63
N PRO A 170 8.44 19.99 -8.69
CA PRO A 170 7.43 20.76 -9.42
C PRO A 170 6.52 19.92 -10.34
N ASP A 171 6.94 18.71 -10.72
CA ASP A 171 6.18 17.82 -11.59
C ASP A 171 6.64 16.35 -11.43
N LEU A 172 5.90 15.42 -12.03
CA LEU A 172 6.25 14.00 -12.07
C LEU A 172 7.18 13.62 -13.25
N LYS A 173 8.08 14.51 -13.69
CA LYS A 173 9.13 14.11 -14.66
C LYS A 173 10.12 13.15 -14.02
N VAL A 174 10.71 12.29 -14.85
CA VAL A 174 11.55 11.18 -14.40
C VAL A 174 12.74 11.63 -13.58
N GLU A 175 13.39 12.76 -13.92
CA GLU A 175 14.52 13.31 -13.18
C GLU A 175 14.12 13.76 -11.78
N ASN A 176 13.00 14.48 -11.67
CA ASN A 176 12.45 14.97 -10.41
C ASN A 176 12.03 13.81 -9.49
N VAL A 177 11.30 12.84 -10.04
CA VAL A 177 10.91 11.63 -9.30
C VAL A 177 12.14 10.82 -8.89
N LYS A 178 13.14 10.67 -9.77
CA LYS A 178 14.39 9.96 -9.45
C LYS A 178 15.13 10.62 -8.28
N GLU A 179 15.31 11.94 -8.32
CA GLU A 179 15.98 12.68 -7.26
C GLU A 179 15.26 12.50 -5.91
N PHE A 180 13.94 12.70 -5.90
CA PHE A 180 13.10 12.52 -4.72
C PHE A 180 13.19 11.10 -4.15
N ILE A 181 13.00 10.08 -4.99
CA ILE A 181 12.98 8.68 -4.54
C ILE A 181 14.33 8.22 -4.02
N LEU A 182 15.43 8.61 -4.66
CA LEU A 182 16.76 8.21 -4.20
C LEU A 182 17.12 8.83 -2.84
N ALA A 183 16.70 10.07 -2.59
CA ALA A 183 16.90 10.75 -1.31
C ALA A 183 16.03 10.21 -0.16
N GLN A 184 14.88 9.59 -0.48
CA GLN A 184 13.87 9.30 0.54
C GLN A 184 14.33 8.32 1.64
N LYS A 185 14.11 8.67 2.90
CA LYS A 185 14.33 7.78 4.05
C LYS A 185 13.00 7.24 4.54
N SER A 186 13.02 6.13 5.29
CA SER A 186 11.79 5.65 5.91
C SER A 186 11.37 6.60 7.04
N VAL A 187 10.08 6.88 7.15
CA VAL A 187 9.50 7.63 8.27
C VAL A 187 9.67 6.85 9.57
N TYR A 188 9.64 5.51 9.51
CA TYR A 188 9.78 4.64 10.66
C TYR A 188 11.24 4.36 11.07
N ASN A 189 12.19 4.50 10.13
CA ASN A 189 13.62 4.37 10.44
C ASN A 189 14.48 5.25 9.53
N LYS A 190 15.03 6.35 10.07
CA LYS A 190 15.84 7.34 9.33
C LYS A 190 17.17 6.79 8.80
N GLU A 191 17.71 5.76 9.44
CA GLU A 191 18.92 5.08 8.98
C GLU A 191 18.62 4.16 7.79
N PHE A 192 17.38 3.74 7.64
CA PHE A 192 16.92 2.88 6.56
C PHE A 192 16.36 3.69 5.38
N GLY A 193 16.76 3.33 4.16
CA GLY A 193 16.16 3.91 2.96
C GLY A 193 14.79 3.29 2.70
N ALA A 194 13.77 4.12 2.51
CA ALA A 194 12.44 3.66 2.10
C ALA A 194 12.55 2.80 0.82
N GLU A 195 11.68 1.79 0.67
CA GLU A 195 11.65 0.97 -0.56
C GLU A 195 11.32 1.84 -1.79
N GLY A 196 10.39 2.78 -1.60
CA GLY A 196 9.83 3.63 -2.63
C GLY A 196 8.62 4.40 -2.11
N VAL A 197 7.77 4.84 -3.04
CA VAL A 197 6.49 5.47 -2.72
C VAL A 197 5.37 4.87 -3.56
N VAL A 198 4.16 4.99 -3.03
CA VAL A 198 2.91 4.82 -3.76
C VAL A 198 2.32 6.21 -3.99
N ILE A 199 1.94 6.49 -5.23
CA ILE A 199 1.30 7.74 -5.65
C ILE A 199 -0.14 7.38 -6.01
N ARG A 200 -1.11 8.12 -5.48
CA ARG A 200 -2.54 7.94 -5.81
C ARG A 200 -3.26 9.27 -5.92
N HIS A 201 -4.31 9.32 -6.71
CA HIS A 201 -5.25 10.45 -6.65
C HIS A 201 -6.06 10.38 -5.33
N ARG A 202 -6.13 11.50 -4.59
CA ARG A 202 -6.72 11.56 -3.24
C ARG A 202 -8.17 11.05 -3.20
N LYS A 203 -8.93 11.28 -4.28
CA LYS A 203 -10.35 10.92 -4.41
C LYS A 203 -10.61 9.65 -5.24
N ASP A 204 -9.58 8.86 -5.57
CA ASP A 204 -9.77 7.66 -6.36
C ASP A 204 -10.42 6.51 -5.57
N THR A 205 -11.62 6.11 -6.01
CA THR A 205 -12.44 5.04 -5.42
C THR A 205 -12.62 3.83 -6.34
N LEU A 206 -11.92 3.75 -7.48
CA LEU A 206 -12.22 2.80 -8.55
C LEU A 206 -11.88 1.34 -8.16
N PRO A 207 -12.71 0.31 -8.41
CA PRO A 207 -12.41 -1.05 -7.96
C PRO A 207 -11.24 -1.74 -8.66
N HIS A 208 -10.84 -1.28 -9.85
CA HIS A 208 -9.87 -1.98 -10.71
C HIS A 208 -8.82 -1.06 -11.32
N ARG A 209 -9.25 -0.09 -12.15
CA ARG A 209 -8.35 0.85 -12.84
C ARG A 209 -8.04 2.05 -11.96
N ARG A 210 -7.46 1.78 -10.78
CA ARG A 210 -7.04 2.80 -9.82
C ARG A 210 -6.09 3.78 -10.49
N TRP A 211 -6.27 5.06 -10.22
CA TRP A 211 -5.26 6.08 -10.49
C TRP A 211 -4.23 6.02 -9.38
N MET A 212 -3.39 4.99 -9.48
CA MET A 212 -2.38 4.65 -8.49
C MET A 212 -1.16 3.99 -9.15
N ALA A 213 0.03 4.38 -8.71
CA ALA A 213 1.29 3.84 -9.19
C ALA A 213 2.28 3.65 -8.06
N LYS A 214 3.23 2.72 -8.26
CA LYS A 214 4.42 2.58 -7.40
C LYS A 214 5.67 3.05 -8.13
N ILE A 215 6.63 3.56 -7.37
CA ILE A 215 8.00 3.74 -7.86
C ILE A 215 8.97 3.41 -6.73
N ARG A 216 9.98 2.59 -7.01
CA ARG A 216 10.93 2.11 -6.01
C ARG A 216 12.33 2.63 -6.30
N LYS A 217 13.16 2.76 -5.25
CA LYS A 217 14.58 3.11 -5.42
C LYS A 217 15.31 2.18 -6.39
N LYS A 218 14.94 0.89 -6.38
CA LYS A 218 15.56 -0.11 -7.27
C LYS A 218 15.19 0.06 -8.74
N ASP A 219 14.16 0.82 -9.05
CA ASP A 219 13.74 1.10 -10.42
C ASP A 219 14.61 2.21 -11.06
N PHE A 220 15.56 2.83 -10.34
CA PHE A 220 16.51 3.84 -10.85
C PHE A 220 17.98 3.39 -10.78
N LYS A 221 18.24 2.09 -10.92
CA LYS A 221 19.56 1.47 -10.76
C LYS A 221 20.30 1.20 -12.06
#